data_AF-A0A8J5K2A3-F1
#
_entry.id   AF-A0A8J5K2A3-F1
#
_cell.length_a   1.000
_cell.length_b   1.000
_cell.length_c   1.000
_cell.angle_alpha   90.00
_cell.angle_beta   90.00
_cell.angle_gamma   90.00
#
_symmetry.space_group_name_H-M   'P 1'
#
loop_
_entity.id
_entity.type
_entity.pdbx_description
1 polymer ?
#
loop_
_entity_poly.entity_id
_entity_poly.type
_entity_poly.pdbx_seq_one_letter_code
_entity_poly.pdbx_strand_id
1 'polypeptide(L)'
;YICIKHKRRNSSTATVRHCRNQETPFPLYVGMMIHAHTRKCGIKDKLFQYGIGLQLFTDLANVVCEKCKKSQVVNQTNLKTGVFITGAVDNIDHNPSSNTATDSFHSTGISLFQNPNFDGQGTGVM
;
A
#
# COMPACT_ATOMS: atom_id res chain seq x y z
N TYR A 1 28.30 1.76 -1.22
CA TYR A 1 27.11 1.37 -0.44
C TYR A 1 26.56 0.06 -0.99
N ILE A 2 26.32 -0.92 -0.12
CA ILE A 2 26.15 -2.35 -0.47
C ILE A 2 24.67 -2.65 -0.75
N CYS A 3 24.34 -3.00 -2.01
CA CYS A 3 23.04 -3.58 -2.39
C CYS A 3 23.17 -5.10 -2.37
N ILE A 4 22.51 -5.78 -1.44
CA ILE A 4 22.58 -7.25 -1.33
C ILE A 4 21.62 -7.86 -2.36
N LYS A 5 22.16 -8.48 -3.41
CA LYS A 5 21.41 -9.23 -4.42
C LYS A 5 21.44 -10.72 -4.08
N HIS A 6 20.29 -11.32 -3.80
CA HIS A 6 20.20 -12.78 -3.61
C HIS A 6 19.85 -13.45 -4.94
N LYS A 7 20.76 -14.23 -5.51
CA LYS A 7 20.52 -15.04 -6.71
C LYS A 7 19.75 -16.31 -6.31
N ARG A 8 18.52 -16.49 -6.80
CA ARG A 8 17.82 -17.79 -6.70
C ARG A 8 18.44 -18.75 -7.72
N ARG A 9 18.67 -20.00 -7.31
CA ARG A 9 19.41 -21.02 -8.08
C ARG A 9 18.87 -21.29 -9.50
N ASN A 10 17.61 -20.97 -9.80
CA ASN A 10 16.96 -21.25 -11.10
C ASN A 10 16.18 -20.05 -11.72
N SER A 11 16.53 -18.79 -11.44
CA SER A 11 15.91 -17.64 -12.12
C SER A 11 16.97 -16.73 -12.71
N SER A 12 16.89 -16.45 -14.02
CA SER A 12 17.74 -15.50 -14.75
C SER A 12 17.53 -14.04 -14.34
N THR A 13 16.52 -13.76 -13.51
CA THR A 13 16.22 -12.42 -13.00
C THR A 13 16.52 -12.30 -11.50
N ALA A 14 17.46 -11.42 -11.17
CA ALA A 14 17.73 -11.04 -9.78
C ALA A 14 16.55 -10.18 -9.28
N THR A 15 15.76 -10.71 -8.34
CA THR A 15 14.69 -9.94 -7.70
C THR A 15 15.29 -9.03 -6.63
N VAL A 16 15.16 -7.72 -6.82
CA VAL A 16 15.52 -6.72 -5.80
C VAL A 16 14.40 -6.71 -4.77
N ARG A 17 14.60 -7.41 -3.65
CA ARG A 17 13.63 -7.40 -2.53
C ARG A 17 13.67 -6.11 -1.72
N HIS A 18 14.72 -5.31 -1.89
CA HIS A 18 15.00 -4.17 -1.06
C HIS A 18 15.33 -2.94 -1.93
N CYS A 19 14.33 -2.08 -2.12
CA CYS A 19 14.50 -0.80 -2.80
C CYS A 19 14.73 0.29 -1.75
N ARG A 20 15.96 0.80 -1.66
CA ARG A 20 16.31 1.92 -0.75
C ARG A 20 15.46 3.18 -0.98
N ASN A 21 14.97 3.38 -2.21
CA ASN A 21 14.07 4.48 -2.56
C ASN A 21 12.64 4.30 -2.00
N GLN A 22 12.31 3.11 -1.48
CA GLN A 22 11.02 2.78 -0.86
C GLN A 22 11.15 2.55 0.64
N GLU A 23 12.33 2.76 1.22
CA GLU A 23 12.53 2.66 2.66
C GLU A 23 12.01 3.91 3.35
N THR A 24 11.24 3.70 4.42
CA THR A 24 10.89 4.77 5.34
C THR A 24 12.18 5.41 5.86
N PRO A 25 12.33 6.75 5.81
CA PRO A 25 13.52 7.42 6.32
C PRO A 25 13.83 6.95 7.74
N PHE A 26 15.08 6.59 8.01
CA PHE A 26 15.51 6.02 9.29
C PHE A 26 15.02 6.81 10.52
N PRO A 27 15.07 8.16 10.55
CA PRO A 27 14.53 8.94 11.65
C PRO A 27 13.03 8.74 11.89
N LEU A 28 12.25 8.58 10.81
CA LEU A 28 10.81 8.35 10.90
C LEU A 28 10.50 6.94 11.41
N TYR A 29 11.26 5.93 10.95
CA TYR A 29 11.14 4.56 11.45
C TYR A 29 11.43 4.49 12.96
N VAL A 30 12.52 5.09 13.42
CA VAL A 30 12.90 5.13 14.84
C VAL A 30 11.85 5.89 15.66
N GLY A 31 11.38 7.05 15.18
CA GLY A 31 10.34 7.82 15.85
C GLY A 31 9.03 7.05 16.02
N MET A 32 8.59 6.34 14.98
CA MET A 32 7.39 5.51 15.03
C MET A 32 7.58 4.28 15.92
N MET A 33 8.75 3.66 15.92
CA MET A 33 9.06 2.52 16.79
C MET A 33 9.06 2.91 18.27
N ILE A 34 9.65 4.05 18.61
CA ILE A 34 9.59 4.62 19.97
C ILE A 34 8.14 4.97 20.34
N HIS A 35 7.36 5.55 19.42
CA HIS A 35 5.94 5.79 19.68
C HIS A 35 5.16 4.49 19.92
N ALA A 36 5.42 3.44 19.13
CA ALA A 36 4.75 2.15 19.29
C ALA A 36 5.04 1.53 20.67
N HIS A 37 6.30 1.60 21.13
CA HIS A 37 6.70 1.10 22.44
C HIS A 37 6.22 1.96 23.62
N THR A 38 6.30 3.29 23.49
CA THR A 38 6.01 4.21 24.60
C THR A 38 4.57 4.70 24.63
N ARG A 39 3.84 4.57 23.52
CA ARG A 39 2.49 5.11 23.27
C ARG A 39 2.34 6.62 23.52
N LYS A 40 3.46 7.36 23.63
CA LYS A 40 3.46 8.81 23.87
C LYS A 40 3.07 9.58 22.60
N CYS A 41 1.94 10.28 22.62
CA CYS A 41 1.48 11.08 21.49
C CYS A 41 2.42 12.24 21.11
N GLY A 42 3.20 12.78 22.06
CA GLY A 42 4.09 13.91 21.80
C GLY A 42 5.14 13.69 20.70
N ILE A 43 5.45 12.43 20.33
CA ILE A 43 6.31 12.12 19.19
C ILE A 43 5.58 12.40 17.86
N LYS A 44 4.30 12.03 17.76
CA LYS A 44 3.46 12.33 16.59
C LYS A 44 3.30 13.83 16.42
N ASP A 45 3.06 14.54 17.53
CA ASP A 45 2.87 15.98 17.52
C ASP A 45 4.14 16.71 17.06
N LYS A 46 5.32 16.28 17.53
CA LYS A 46 6.61 16.81 17.06
C LYS A 46 6.88 16.50 15.59
N LEU A 47 6.61 15.26 15.14
CA LEU A 47 6.77 14.88 13.73
C LEU A 47 5.85 15.68 12.81
N PHE A 48 4.65 16.01 13.28
CA PHE A 48 3.71 16.88 12.58
C PHE A 48 4.17 18.34 12.59
N GLN A 49 4.61 18.84 13.74
CA GLN A 49 5.14 20.20 13.89
C GLN A 49 6.35 20.46 13.00
N TYR A 50 7.22 19.47 12.81
CA TYR A 50 8.35 19.55 11.88
C TYR A 50 7.97 19.33 10.42
N GLY A 51 6.68 19.16 10.09
CA GLY A 51 6.19 18.98 8.72
C GLY A 51 6.57 17.65 8.07
N ILE A 52 7.24 16.75 8.78
CA ILE A 52 7.76 15.49 8.25
C ILE A 52 6.63 14.57 7.78
N GLY A 53 5.56 14.48 8.58
CA GLY A 53 4.37 13.72 8.20
C GLY A 53 3.70 14.31 6.96
N LEU A 54 3.56 15.64 6.92
CA LEU A 54 2.88 16.34 5.82
C LEU A 54 3.64 16.17 4.50
N GLN A 55 4.96 16.31 4.53
CA GLN A 55 5.80 16.17 3.34
C GLN A 55 5.72 14.76 2.74
N LEU A 56 5.73 13.72 3.58
CA LEU A 56 5.58 12.33 3.14
C LEU A 56 4.20 12.08 2.49
N PHE A 57 3.14 12.65 3.06
CA PHE A 57 1.79 12.57 2.48
C PHE A 57 1.68 13.33 1.17
N THR A 58 2.27 14.52 1.07
CA THR A 58 2.30 15.31 -0.17
C THR A 58 3.05 14.59 -1.27
N ASP A 59 4.21 14.00 -0.98
CA ASP A 59 4.98 13.23 -1.96
C ASP A 59 4.20 12.01 -2.45
N LEU A 60 3.55 11.29 -1.54
CA LEU A 60 2.68 10.17 -1.90
C LEU A 60 1.48 10.62 -2.74
N ALA A 61 0.82 11.71 -2.35
CA ALA A 61 -0.32 12.28 -3.06
C ALA A 61 0.07 12.70 -4.48
N ASN A 62 1.24 13.32 -4.65
CA ASN A 62 1.77 13.69 -5.96
C ASN A 62 1.99 12.47 -6.85
N VAL A 63 2.58 11.39 -6.31
CA VAL A 63 2.76 10.13 -7.04
C VAL A 63 1.41 9.52 -7.45
N VAL A 64 0.43 9.53 -6.57
CA VAL A 64 -0.94 9.05 -6.86
C VAL A 64 -1.59 9.90 -7.96
N CYS A 65 -1.51 11.23 -7.86
CA CYS A 65 -2.05 12.15 -8.85
C CYS A 65 -1.41 11.95 -10.23
N GLU A 66 -0.08 11.83 -10.29
CA GLU A 66 0.64 11.57 -11.55
C GLU A 66 0.27 10.21 -12.14
N LYS A 67 0.12 9.18 -11.29
CA LYS A 67 -0.36 7.86 -11.75
C LYS A 67 -1.78 7.97 -12.32
N CYS A 68 -2.68 8.67 -11.63
CA CYS A 68 -4.06 8.87 -12.04
C CYS A 68 -4.17 9.64 -13.37
N LYS A 69 -3.37 10.70 -13.57
CA LYS A 69 -3.32 11.44 -14.84
C LYS A 69 -2.89 10.55 -16.00
N LYS A 70 -1.96 9.62 -15.77
CA LYS A 70 -1.49 8.69 -16.81
C LYS A 70 -2.46 7.56 -17.10
N SER A 71 -3.09 6.98 -16.08
CA SER A 71 -4.04 5.87 -16.24
C SER A 71 -5.47 6.30 -16.53
N GLN A 72 -5.81 7.58 -16.34
CA GLN A 72 -7.18 8.13 -16.40
C GLN A 72 -8.17 7.43 -15.45
N VAL A 73 -7.66 6.68 -14.48
CA VAL A 73 -8.42 5.86 -13.54
C VAL A 73 -7.76 5.97 -12.16
N VAL A 74 -8.57 6.20 -11.13
CA VAL A 74 -8.13 6.13 -9.74
C VAL A 74 -7.91 4.67 -9.38
N ASN A 75 -6.67 4.30 -9.14
CA ASN A 75 -6.28 2.92 -8.85
C ASN A 75 -5.23 2.89 -7.75
N GLN A 76 -5.21 1.83 -6.96
CA GLN A 76 -4.15 1.54 -6.01
C GLN A 76 -2.78 1.65 -6.68
N THR A 77 -1.84 2.31 -6.00
CA THR A 77 -0.48 2.54 -6.49
C THR A 77 0.28 1.26 -6.79
N ASN A 78 -0.12 0.13 -6.20
CA ASN A 78 0.52 -1.17 -6.36
C ASN A 78 0.02 -2.00 -7.55
N LEU A 79 -1.08 -1.62 -8.22
CA LEU A 79 -1.56 -2.38 -9.39
C LEU A 79 -0.66 -2.13 -10.61
N LYS A 80 -0.26 -3.23 -11.25
CA LYS A 80 0.53 -3.26 -12.49
C LYS A 80 -0.33 -2.91 -13.70
N THR A 81 0.28 -2.27 -14.69
CA THR A 81 -0.35 -1.92 -15.97
C THR A 81 -0.08 -3.02 -17.00
N GLY A 82 -0.96 -3.18 -18.00
CA GLY A 82 -0.76 -4.13 -19.09
C GLY A 82 -0.94 -5.60 -18.72
N VAL A 83 -1.62 -5.88 -17.61
CA VAL A 83 -1.96 -7.24 -17.15
C VAL A 83 -3.47 -7.41 -17.13
N PHE A 84 -3.94 -8.62 -17.35
CA PHE A 84 -5.37 -8.92 -17.29
C PHE A 84 -5.86 -8.83 -15.84
N ILE A 85 -6.98 -8.15 -15.61
CA ILE A 85 -7.54 -7.94 -14.27
C ILE A 85 -8.94 -8.54 -14.22
N THR A 86 -9.20 -9.39 -13.24
CA THR A 86 -10.54 -9.85 -12.89
C THR A 86 -11.06 -9.02 -11.72
N GLY A 87 -12.22 -8.39 -11.88
CA GLY A 87 -12.92 -7.71 -10.79
C GLY A 87 -14.03 -8.59 -10.23
N ALA A 88 -14.12 -8.69 -8.91
CA ALA A 88 -15.28 -9.23 -8.21
C ALA A 88 -15.97 -8.08 -7.47
N VAL A 89 -17.29 -8.00 -7.62
CA VAL A 89 -18.14 -7.01 -6.96
C VAL A 89 -18.97 -7.78 -5.95
N ASP A 90 -18.79 -7.49 -4.68
CA ASP A 90 -19.48 -8.15 -3.58
C ASP A 90 -20.36 -7.14 -2.83
N ASN A 91 -21.50 -7.60 -2.37
CA ASN A 91 -22.42 -6.77 -1.62
C ASN A 91 -22.15 -6.94 -0.13
N ILE A 92 -21.64 -5.88 0.49
CA ILE A 92 -21.37 -5.85 1.92
C ILE A 92 -22.60 -5.27 2.60
N ASP A 93 -23.58 -6.15 2.82
CA ASP A 93 -24.76 -5.85 3.61
C ASP A 93 -24.55 -6.25 5.06
N HIS A 94 -24.71 -5.29 5.96
CA HIS A 94 -24.89 -5.59 7.37
C HIS A 94 -26.31 -5.25 7.79
N ASN A 95 -27.10 -6.29 8.05
CA ASN A 95 -28.42 -6.16 8.67
C ASN A 95 -28.36 -6.68 10.11
N PRO A 96 -28.33 -5.78 11.10
CA PRO A 96 -28.31 -6.19 12.48
C PRO A 96 -29.69 -6.69 12.94
N SER A 97 -29.86 -8.01 13.03
CA SER A 97 -30.95 -8.63 13.81
C SER A 97 -30.58 -8.81 15.29
N SER A 98 -29.45 -8.24 15.72
CA SER A 98 -28.90 -8.36 17.07
C SER A 98 -29.18 -7.11 17.89
N ASN A 99 -29.64 -7.30 19.15
CA ASN A 99 -30.06 -6.24 20.09
C ASN A 99 -28.97 -5.22 20.47
N THR A 100 -27.73 -5.37 19.99
CA THR A 100 -26.59 -4.51 20.34
C THR A 100 -25.94 -3.80 19.15
N ALA A 101 -26.40 -4.04 17.92
CA ALA A 101 -25.79 -3.42 16.76
C ALA A 101 -26.47 -2.09 16.43
N THR A 102 -25.67 -1.03 16.32
CA THR A 102 -26.14 0.36 16.30
C THR A 102 -26.50 0.87 14.91
N ASP A 103 -26.03 0.25 13.83
CA ASP A 103 -26.32 0.69 12.45
C ASP A 103 -26.37 -0.48 11.47
N SER A 104 -27.23 -0.35 10.45
CA SER A 104 -27.16 -1.13 9.22
C SER A 104 -26.34 -0.37 8.19
N PHE A 105 -25.50 -1.08 7.44
CA PHE A 105 -24.75 -0.47 6.34
C PHE A 105 -24.90 -1.30 5.08
N HIS A 106 -24.99 -0.59 3.96
CA HIS A 106 -25.02 -1.14 2.62
C HIS A 106 -23.82 -0.57 1.88
N SER A 107 -22.92 -1.40 1.42
CA SER A 107 -21.72 -0.98 0.72
C SER A 107 -21.35 -2.00 -0.34
N THR A 108 -20.72 -1.53 -1.42
CA THR A 108 -20.21 -2.41 -2.47
C THR A 108 -18.71 -2.63 -2.26
N GLY A 109 -18.32 -3.85 -1.96
CA GLY A 109 -16.93 -4.28 -1.97
C GLY A 109 -16.49 -4.54 -3.41
N ILE A 110 -15.32 -4.01 -3.81
CA ILE A 110 -14.71 -4.31 -5.11
C ILE A 110 -13.35 -4.95 -4.85
N SER A 111 -13.19 -6.20 -5.27
CA SER A 111 -11.94 -6.95 -5.23
C SER A 111 -11.32 -7.03 -6.63
N LEU A 112 -10.04 -6.69 -6.76
CA LEU A 112 -9.32 -6.72 -8.04
C LEU A 112 -8.20 -7.75 -8.00
N PHE A 113 -8.22 -8.71 -8.92
CA PHE A 113 -7.21 -9.76 -9.06
C PHE A 113 -6.39 -9.53 -10.34
N GLN A 114 -5.06 -9.43 -10.22
CA GLN A 114 -4.19 -9.29 -11.39
C GLN A 114 -3.62 -10.64 -11.82
N ASN A 115 -4.03 -11.11 -12.99
CA ASN A 115 -3.58 -12.38 -13.53
C ASN A 115 -2.23 -12.21 -14.24
N PRO A 116 -1.28 -13.16 -14.09
CA PRO A 116 -0.02 -13.13 -14.82
C PRO A 116 -0.24 -13.07 -16.32
N ASN A 117 0.53 -12.23 -17.00
CA ASN A 117 0.67 -12.34 -18.45
C ASN A 117 1.54 -13.57 -18.81
N PHE A 118 1.69 -13.86 -20.11
CA PHE A 118 2.48 -15.00 -20.60
C PHE A 118 3.95 -14.98 -20.12
N ASP A 119 4.46 -13.79 -19.78
CA ASP A 119 5.80 -13.58 -19.21
C ASP A 119 5.86 -13.75 -17.67
N GLY A 120 4.78 -14.23 -17.05
CA GLY A 120 4.69 -14.45 -15.59
C GLY A 120 4.56 -13.17 -14.76
N GLN A 121 4.25 -12.04 -15.37
CA GLN A 121 4.09 -10.76 -14.68
C GLN A 121 2.64 -10.61 -14.21
N GLY A 122 2.33 -11.15 -13.03
CA GLY A 122 1.09 -10.87 -12.30
C GLY A 122 1.28 -11.33 -10.87
N THR A 123 0.93 -10.48 -9.92
CA THR A 123 1.01 -10.80 -8.49
C THR A 123 -0.41 -10.97 -7.99
N GLY A 124 -0.90 -12.21 -8.05
CA GLY A 124 -2.01 -12.66 -7.22
C GLY A 124 -1.44 -12.97 -5.84
N VAL A 125 -1.88 -12.22 -4.82
CA VAL A 125 -1.66 -12.60 -3.42
C VAL A 125 -2.92 -13.36 -3.02
N MET A 126 -2.74 -14.62 -2.64
CA MET A 126 -3.77 -15.47 -2.05
C MET A 126 -3.99 -15.07 -0.59
#